data_AF-A0A931QHR7-F1
#
_entry.id   AF-A0A931QHR7-F1
#
_cell.length_a   1.000
_cell.length_b   1.000
_cell.length_c   1.000
_cell.angle_alpha   90.00
_cell.angle_beta   90.00
_cell.angle_gamma   90.00
#
_symmetry.space_group_name_H-M   'P 1'
#
loop_
_entity.id
_entity.type
_entity.pdbx_description
1 polymer ?
#
loop_
_entity_poly.entity_id
_entity_poly.type
_entity_poly.pdbx_seq_one_letter_code
_entity_poly.pdbx_strand_id
1 'polypeptide(L)'
;MTETLNVLFIAAEAEPFVKVGGLGDVAGALPRALRGLPPEVVEGSVVDVRLVLPLHSAVKADTYGIRPLMVFPLPRPTGDVQVQVFEAALDGMPVYFLSGDPINSSGSVYSSDSALDAEKYTFFSLAALALTKELDWKPNVVHANDWHTAVACYALLLKRWEGEFSGVTSVLTVHNMPFMGPD
;
A
#
# COMPACT_ATOMS: atom_id res chain seq x y z
N MET A 1 9.12 -19.00 20.89
CA MET A 1 9.70 -18.18 19.82
C MET A 1 8.78 -16.98 19.67
N THR A 2 9.31 -15.77 19.61
CA THR A 2 8.50 -14.55 19.41
C THR A 2 7.91 -14.61 18.00
N GLU A 3 6.58 -14.65 17.90
CA GLU A 3 5.91 -14.61 16.60
C GLU A 3 5.99 -13.19 16.01
N THR A 4 5.95 -13.08 14.69
CA THR A 4 5.96 -11.78 14.00
C THR A 4 4.61 -11.54 13.37
N LEU A 5 3.96 -10.44 13.74
CA LEU A 5 2.74 -9.95 13.13
C LEU A 5 3.10 -9.07 11.93
N ASN A 6 2.94 -9.62 10.73
CA ASN A 6 3.22 -8.94 9.47
C ASN A 6 2.02 -8.08 9.05
N VAL A 7 2.24 -6.79 8.82
CA VAL A 7 1.19 -5.84 8.41
C VAL A 7 1.59 -5.17 7.10
N LEU A 8 0.81 -5.41 6.05
CA LEU A 8 0.90 -4.65 4.80
C LEU A 8 0.09 -3.37 4.98
N PHE A 9 0.76 -2.24 5.14
CA PHE A 9 0.12 -0.95 5.28
C PHE A 9 0.07 -0.25 3.92
N ILE A 10 -1.13 0.00 3.40
CA ILE A 10 -1.30 0.59 2.08
C ILE A 10 -2.05 1.92 2.19
N ALA A 11 -1.53 2.95 1.51
CA ALA A 11 -2.11 4.29 1.51
C ALA A 11 -1.82 5.00 0.18
N ALA A 12 -2.62 6.01 -0.15
CA ALA A 12 -2.35 6.86 -1.32
C ALA A 12 -1.20 7.85 -1.08
N GLU A 13 -0.98 8.23 0.17
CA GLU A 13 0.02 9.22 0.57
C GLU A 13 0.62 8.89 1.95
N ALA A 14 1.85 9.33 2.20
CA ALA A 14 2.53 9.24 3.48
C ALA A 14 3.72 10.22 3.55
N GLU A 15 3.81 10.95 4.66
CA GLU A 15 4.96 11.79 4.99
C GLU A 15 6.19 10.92 5.29
N PRO A 16 7.39 11.24 4.77
CA PRO A 16 7.79 12.46 4.07
C PRO A 16 7.70 12.40 2.55
N PHE A 17 7.24 11.28 1.97
CA PHE A 17 7.37 11.03 0.53
C PHE A 17 6.38 11.85 -0.30
N VAL A 18 5.13 11.88 0.12
CA VAL A 18 4.06 12.64 -0.53
C VAL A 18 2.94 12.89 0.47
N LYS A 19 2.46 14.13 0.51
CA LYS A 19 1.38 14.56 1.41
C LYS A 19 0.53 15.62 0.75
N VAL A 20 -0.77 15.40 0.75
CA VAL A 20 -1.81 16.34 0.32
C VAL A 20 -2.74 16.67 1.50
N GLY A 21 -3.09 15.67 2.32
CA GLY A 21 -4.02 15.83 3.44
C GLY A 21 -3.53 15.22 4.75
N GLY A 22 -4.47 15.01 5.67
CA GLY A 22 -4.21 14.40 6.99
C GLY A 22 -3.91 12.90 6.92
N LEU A 23 -4.33 12.20 5.85
CA LEU A 23 -3.97 10.80 5.62
C LEU A 23 -2.45 10.65 5.59
N GLY A 24 -1.73 11.55 4.90
CA GLY A 24 -0.28 11.50 4.79
C GLY A 24 0.43 11.57 6.14
N ASP A 25 -0.09 12.35 7.10
CA ASP A 25 0.45 12.41 8.47
C ASP A 25 0.30 11.07 9.19
N VAL A 26 -0.89 10.46 9.10
CA VAL A 26 -1.17 9.18 9.77
C VAL A 26 -0.37 8.05 9.13
N ALA A 27 -0.37 7.96 7.80
CA ALA A 27 0.34 6.92 7.07
C ALA A 27 1.88 7.05 7.20
N GLY A 28 2.41 8.25 7.44
CA GLY A 28 3.82 8.46 7.74
C GLY A 28 4.23 8.12 9.18
N ALA A 29 3.31 8.24 10.15
CA ALA A 29 3.62 8.08 11.58
C ALA A 29 3.17 6.74 12.17
N LEU A 30 1.93 6.32 11.89
CA LEU A 30 1.32 5.14 12.52
C LEU A 30 2.08 3.84 12.22
N PRO A 31 2.49 3.53 10.97
CA PRO A 31 3.27 2.32 10.69
C PRO A 31 4.55 2.21 11.53
N ARG A 32 5.28 3.32 11.69
CA ARG A 32 6.49 3.37 12.53
C ARG A 32 6.16 3.15 14.01
N ALA A 33 5.11 3.80 14.50
CA ALA A 33 4.67 3.64 15.88
C ALA A 33 4.29 2.17 16.20
N LEU A 34 3.59 1.50 15.27
CA LEU A 34 3.23 0.08 15.40
C LEU A 34 4.46 -0.82 15.48
N ARG A 35 5.49 -0.60 14.67
CA ARG A 35 6.77 -1.35 14.74
C ARG A 35 7.50 -1.15 16.07
N GLY A 36 7.31 0.00 16.70
CA GLY A 36 7.92 0.34 17.99
C GLY A 36 7.14 -0.19 19.21
N LEU A 37 6.01 -0.87 19.01
CA LEU A 37 5.25 -1.42 20.13
C LEU A 37 6.05 -2.53 20.83
N PRO A 38 6.10 -2.52 22.17
CA PRO A 38 6.80 -3.55 22.91
C PRO A 38 6.00 -4.86 22.87
N PRO A 39 6.67 -6.04 22.88
CA PRO A 39 6.00 -7.32 22.69
C PRO A 39 4.83 -7.58 23.66
N GLU A 40 4.89 -7.05 24.87
CA GLU A 40 3.86 -7.21 25.90
C GLU A 40 2.51 -6.60 25.50
N VAL A 41 2.51 -5.59 24.60
CA VAL A 41 1.29 -4.96 24.07
C VAL A 41 0.67 -5.79 22.94
N VAL A 42 1.46 -6.63 22.28
CA VAL A 42 1.07 -7.44 21.12
C VAL A 42 1.20 -8.94 21.41
N GLU A 43 0.78 -9.35 22.61
CA GLU A 43 0.69 -10.76 23.04
C GLU A 43 2.01 -11.55 22.88
N GLY A 44 3.15 -10.90 23.12
CA GLY A 44 4.48 -11.50 23.01
C GLY A 44 5.01 -11.58 21.57
N SER A 45 4.35 -10.93 20.60
CA SER A 45 4.80 -10.83 19.21
C SER A 45 5.65 -9.60 18.95
N VAL A 46 6.23 -9.49 17.76
CA VAL A 46 6.79 -8.23 17.23
C VAL A 46 6.04 -7.83 15.96
N VAL A 47 5.95 -6.55 15.64
CA VAL A 47 5.20 -6.07 14.47
C VAL A 47 6.15 -5.71 13.33
N ASP A 48 6.05 -6.42 12.20
CA ASP A 48 6.72 -6.06 10.95
C ASP A 48 5.72 -5.34 10.04
N VAL A 49 5.78 -4.00 10.02
CA VAL A 49 4.98 -3.18 9.10
C VAL A 49 5.78 -2.84 7.86
N ARG A 50 5.20 -3.05 6.68
CA ARG A 50 5.75 -2.61 5.38
C ARG A 50 4.76 -1.65 4.74
N LEU A 51 5.23 -0.47 4.38
CA LEU A 51 4.40 0.57 3.77
C LEU A 51 4.47 0.44 2.25
N VAL A 52 3.32 0.51 1.57
CA VAL A 52 3.25 0.56 0.11
C VAL A 52 2.49 1.81 -0.32
N LEU A 53 3.07 2.54 -1.27
CA LEU A 53 2.55 3.79 -1.82
C LEU A 53 2.54 3.74 -3.35
N PRO A 54 1.65 4.49 -4.02
CA PRO A 54 1.83 4.79 -5.44
C PRO A 54 3.05 5.68 -5.63
N LEU A 55 3.82 5.48 -6.69
CA LEU A 55 4.88 6.39 -7.10
C LEU A 55 4.28 7.60 -7.83
N HIS A 56 3.63 8.48 -7.08
CA HIS A 56 3.10 9.73 -7.63
C HIS A 56 4.22 10.64 -8.14
N SER A 57 3.92 11.47 -9.13
CA SER A 57 4.82 12.50 -9.68
C SER A 57 5.42 13.43 -8.63
N ALA A 58 4.69 13.67 -7.53
CA ALA A 58 5.12 14.49 -6.41
C ALA A 58 6.22 13.86 -5.54
N VAL A 59 6.44 12.54 -5.65
CA VAL A 59 7.47 11.82 -4.88
C VAL A 59 8.85 12.13 -5.46
N LYS A 60 9.71 12.74 -4.65
CA LYS A 60 11.08 13.08 -5.04
C LYS A 60 12.02 11.90 -4.85
N ALA A 61 12.03 10.97 -5.81
CA ALA A 61 12.77 9.71 -5.73
C ALA A 61 14.23 9.86 -5.26
N ASP A 62 14.98 10.79 -5.87
CA ASP A 62 16.40 11.01 -5.54
C ASP A 62 16.60 11.52 -4.11
N THR A 63 15.66 12.30 -3.57
CA THR A 63 15.76 12.86 -2.21
C THR A 63 15.67 11.78 -1.15
N TYR A 64 14.89 10.73 -1.41
CA TYR A 64 14.62 9.66 -0.45
C TYR A 64 15.31 8.34 -0.79
N GLY A 65 16.26 8.36 -1.73
CA GLY A 65 17.02 7.16 -2.12
C GLY A 65 16.15 6.04 -2.67
N ILE A 66 15.03 6.39 -3.31
CA ILE A 66 14.10 5.41 -3.90
C ILE A 66 14.78 4.76 -5.10
N ARG A 67 14.93 3.43 -5.06
CA ARG A 67 15.65 2.65 -6.08
C ARG A 67 14.76 1.59 -6.72
N PRO A 68 14.94 1.26 -8.01
CA PRO A 68 14.23 0.14 -8.63
C PRO A 68 14.54 -1.17 -7.91
N LEU A 69 13.51 -1.98 -7.70
CA LEU A 69 13.62 -3.30 -7.07
C LEU A 69 13.31 -4.42 -8.08
N MET A 70 12.14 -4.36 -8.72
CA MET A 70 11.68 -5.41 -9.65
C MET A 70 10.57 -4.91 -10.58
N VAL A 71 10.22 -5.73 -11.56
CA VAL A 71 9.05 -5.55 -12.43
C VAL A 71 8.30 -6.87 -12.53
N PHE A 72 6.98 -6.85 -12.42
CA PHE A 72 6.15 -8.04 -12.58
C PHE A 72 4.84 -7.73 -13.35
N PRO A 73 4.27 -8.70 -14.08
CA PRO A 73 2.99 -8.52 -14.75
C PRO A 73 1.82 -8.66 -13.77
N LEU A 74 0.85 -7.75 -13.85
CA LEU A 74 -0.44 -7.85 -13.19
C LEU A 74 -1.53 -8.19 -14.24
N PRO A 75 -2.20 -9.34 -14.12
CA PRO A 75 -3.24 -9.74 -15.07
C PRO A 75 -4.46 -8.79 -15.04
N ARG A 76 -4.96 -8.44 -16.23
CA ARG A 76 -6.24 -7.74 -16.43
C ARG A 76 -7.00 -8.34 -17.64
N PRO A 77 -8.32 -8.12 -17.77
CA PRO A 77 -9.10 -8.68 -18.88
C PRO A 77 -8.59 -8.28 -20.28
N THR A 78 -7.94 -7.13 -20.40
CA THR A 78 -7.39 -6.58 -21.65
C THR A 78 -5.91 -6.92 -21.86
N GLY A 79 -5.38 -7.93 -21.14
CA GLY A 79 -3.98 -8.37 -21.19
C GLY A 79 -3.10 -7.67 -20.17
N ASP A 80 -2.04 -8.32 -19.70
CA ASP A 80 -1.24 -7.91 -18.54
C ASP A 80 -0.74 -6.45 -18.59
N VAL A 81 -0.73 -5.80 -17.43
CA VAL A 81 -0.10 -4.49 -17.20
C VAL A 81 1.15 -4.67 -16.36
N GLN A 82 2.25 -3.99 -16.72
CA GLN A 82 3.51 -4.09 -15.98
C GLN A 82 3.47 -3.23 -14.72
N VAL A 83 3.82 -3.83 -13.58
CA VAL A 83 4.02 -3.14 -12.31
C VAL A 83 5.51 -2.97 -12.09
N GLN A 84 5.96 -1.72 -11.98
CA GLN A 84 7.32 -1.40 -11.59
C GLN A 84 7.36 -1.14 -10.08
N VAL A 85 8.27 -1.80 -9.38
CA VAL A 85 8.42 -1.71 -7.94
C VAL A 85 9.73 -1.00 -7.62
N PHE A 86 9.64 -0.02 -6.72
CA PHE A 86 10.79 0.66 -6.16
C PHE A 86 10.77 0.48 -4.65
N GLU A 87 11.93 0.59 -4.02
CA GLU A 87 12.09 0.45 -2.58
C GLU A 87 12.84 1.65 -1.98
N ALA A 88 12.51 1.96 -0.73
CA ALA A 88 13.27 2.82 0.16
C ALA A 88 13.07 2.34 1.60
N ALA A 89 13.62 3.09 2.55
CA ALA A 89 13.38 2.89 3.96
C ALA A 89 13.03 4.21 4.65
N LEU A 90 12.10 4.15 5.61
CA LEU A 90 11.77 5.25 6.50
C LEU A 90 12.09 4.83 7.93
N ASP A 91 13.17 5.35 8.51
CA ASP A 91 13.67 4.95 9.84
C ASP A 91 13.81 3.42 10.01
N GLY A 92 14.30 2.75 8.96
CA GLY A 92 14.46 1.29 8.94
C GLY A 92 13.18 0.50 8.62
N MET A 93 12.02 1.15 8.50
CA MET A 93 10.81 0.52 7.98
C MET A 93 10.88 0.40 6.45
N PRO A 94 10.64 -0.79 5.86
CA PRO A 94 10.57 -0.94 4.42
C PRO A 94 9.41 -0.14 3.82
N VAL A 95 9.69 0.59 2.75
CA VAL A 95 8.70 1.33 1.97
C VAL A 95 8.82 0.93 0.51
N TYR A 96 7.71 0.53 -0.11
CA TYR A 96 7.64 0.18 -1.51
C TYR A 96 6.80 1.19 -2.27
N PHE A 97 7.24 1.50 -3.49
CA PHE A 97 6.50 2.38 -4.40
C PHE A 97 6.13 1.60 -5.65
N LEU A 98 4.87 1.70 -6.04
CA LEU A 98 4.34 1.04 -7.22
C LEU A 98 4.11 2.06 -8.34
N SER A 99 4.58 1.74 -9.53
CA SER A 99 4.33 2.49 -10.77
C SER A 99 3.81 1.53 -11.85
N GLY A 100 3.11 2.09 -12.84
CA GLY A 100 2.58 1.39 -14.00
C GLY A 100 1.74 2.36 -14.82
N ASP A 101 1.27 1.94 -15.99
CA ASP A 101 0.54 2.82 -16.92
C ASP A 101 -0.61 3.62 -16.26
N PRO A 102 -1.41 3.06 -15.32
CA PRO A 102 -2.48 3.81 -14.65
C PRO A 102 -1.98 4.86 -13.63
N ILE A 103 -0.74 4.75 -13.13
CA ILE A 103 -0.14 5.71 -12.20
C ILE A 103 0.62 6.75 -13.03
N ASN A 104 -0.10 7.77 -13.48
CA ASN A 104 0.43 8.80 -14.36
C ASN A 104 1.59 9.57 -13.72
N SER A 105 2.78 9.48 -14.32
CA SER A 105 4.02 10.15 -13.88
C SER A 105 4.00 11.67 -13.99
N SER A 106 3.00 12.26 -14.66
CA SER A 106 2.75 13.71 -14.74
C SER A 106 1.41 14.12 -14.13
N GLY A 107 0.66 13.16 -13.56
CA GLY A 107 -0.65 13.41 -12.95
C GLY A 107 -0.55 13.90 -11.50
N SER A 108 -1.64 14.50 -11.00
CA SER A 108 -1.80 14.80 -9.58
C SER A 108 -1.99 13.54 -8.74
N VAL A 109 -1.73 13.64 -7.43
CA VAL A 109 -2.02 12.58 -6.45
C VAL A 109 -3.51 12.22 -6.49
N TYR A 110 -4.39 13.22 -6.49
CA TYR A 110 -5.83 13.07 -6.69
C TYR A 110 -6.24 13.78 -7.97
N SER A 111 -6.84 13.05 -8.90
CA SER A 111 -7.32 13.57 -10.17
C SER A 111 -8.67 14.28 -9.97
N SER A 112 -8.93 15.33 -10.74
CA SER A 112 -10.28 15.88 -10.86
C SER A 112 -11.21 14.99 -11.71
N ASP A 113 -10.63 14.08 -12.50
CA ASP A 113 -11.35 13.05 -13.24
C ASP A 113 -11.42 11.76 -12.40
N SER A 114 -12.65 11.42 -12.01
CA SER A 114 -12.97 10.27 -11.17
C SER A 114 -12.63 8.93 -11.80
N ALA A 115 -12.78 8.80 -13.12
CA ALA A 115 -12.51 7.55 -13.82
C ALA A 115 -11.01 7.24 -13.82
N LEU A 116 -10.18 8.27 -14.01
CA LEU A 116 -8.72 8.11 -13.93
C LEU A 116 -8.27 7.70 -12.53
N ASP A 117 -8.87 8.28 -11.49
CA ASP A 117 -8.55 7.94 -10.11
C ASP A 117 -9.05 6.53 -9.75
N ALA A 118 -10.24 6.15 -10.18
CA ALA A 118 -10.76 4.80 -10.00
C ALA A 118 -9.85 3.75 -10.66
N GLU A 119 -9.40 3.96 -11.89
CA GLU A 119 -8.48 3.07 -12.58
C GLU A 119 -7.13 2.98 -11.85
N LYS A 120 -6.54 4.14 -11.52
CA LYS A 120 -5.26 4.25 -10.82
C LYS A 120 -5.25 3.50 -9.48
N TYR A 121 -6.27 3.73 -8.65
CA TYR A 121 -6.33 3.18 -7.30
C TYR A 121 -6.81 1.73 -7.26
N THR A 122 -7.59 1.30 -8.26
CA THR A 122 -7.87 -0.13 -8.48
C THR A 122 -6.59 -0.87 -8.86
N PHE A 123 -5.83 -0.35 -9.83
CA PHE A 123 -4.54 -0.92 -10.22
C PHE A 123 -3.59 -0.99 -9.02
N PHE A 124 -3.42 0.13 -8.30
CA PHE A 124 -2.53 0.20 -7.14
C PHE A 124 -2.91 -0.82 -6.06
N SER A 125 -4.20 -0.91 -5.71
CA SER A 125 -4.69 -1.84 -4.69
C SER A 125 -4.39 -3.30 -5.02
N LEU A 126 -4.63 -3.70 -6.28
CA LEU A 126 -4.37 -5.06 -6.74
C LEU A 126 -2.87 -5.35 -6.85
N ALA A 127 -2.09 -4.38 -7.35
CA ALA A 127 -0.64 -4.49 -7.44
C ALA A 127 0.02 -4.61 -6.06
N ALA A 128 -0.47 -3.90 -5.04
CA ALA A 128 0.04 -3.98 -3.67
C ALA A 128 -0.19 -5.37 -3.04
N LEU A 129 -1.31 -6.02 -3.33
CA LEU A 129 -1.53 -7.41 -2.93
C LEU A 129 -0.63 -8.38 -3.70
N ALA A 130 -0.48 -8.20 -5.01
CA ALA A 130 0.38 -9.05 -5.83
C ALA A 130 1.85 -8.94 -5.40
N LEU A 131 2.31 -7.74 -5.02
CA LEU A 131 3.66 -7.48 -4.55
C LEU A 131 4.07 -8.40 -3.38
N THR A 132 3.16 -8.77 -2.48
CA THR A 132 3.50 -9.61 -1.32
C THR A 132 4.04 -10.96 -1.74
N LYS A 133 3.53 -11.50 -2.85
CA LYS A 133 4.01 -12.75 -3.45
C LYS A 133 5.41 -12.58 -4.03
N GLU A 134 5.63 -11.52 -4.79
CA GLU A 134 6.90 -11.25 -5.45
C GLU A 134 8.02 -10.98 -4.42
N LEU A 135 7.66 -10.50 -3.23
CA LEU A 135 8.56 -10.32 -2.09
C LEU A 135 8.79 -11.60 -1.27
N ASP A 136 8.13 -12.72 -1.59
CA ASP A 136 8.06 -13.94 -0.76
C ASP A 136 7.75 -13.61 0.71
N TRP A 137 6.80 -12.68 0.92
CA TRP A 137 6.44 -12.16 2.23
C TRP A 137 4.93 -12.16 2.41
N LYS A 138 4.43 -12.96 3.36
CA LYS A 138 3.00 -13.09 3.60
C LYS A 138 2.54 -12.18 4.75
N PRO A 139 1.64 -11.20 4.51
CA PRO A 139 1.04 -10.42 5.58
C PRO A 139 0.06 -11.26 6.40
N ASN A 140 -0.08 -10.97 7.69
CA ASN A 140 -1.21 -11.41 8.49
C ASN A 140 -2.39 -10.44 8.35
N VAL A 141 -2.08 -9.14 8.24
CA VAL A 141 -3.06 -8.06 8.13
C VAL A 141 -2.75 -7.18 6.93
N VAL A 142 -3.75 -6.86 6.13
CA VAL A 142 -3.70 -5.74 5.18
C VAL A 142 -4.46 -4.56 5.76
N HIS A 143 -3.73 -3.49 6.09
CA HIS A 143 -4.28 -2.26 6.61
C HIS A 143 -4.47 -1.27 5.46
N ALA A 144 -5.69 -1.21 4.95
CA ALA A 144 -6.13 -0.29 3.91
C ALA A 144 -6.56 1.05 4.52
N ASN A 145 -6.16 2.14 3.88
CA ASN A 145 -6.50 3.50 4.25
C ASN A 145 -7.28 4.19 3.13
N ASP A 146 -8.49 4.63 3.47
CA ASP A 146 -9.46 5.30 2.60
C ASP A 146 -9.87 4.50 1.34
N TRP A 147 -10.78 5.10 0.56
CA TRP A 147 -11.35 4.52 -0.65
C TRP A 147 -10.28 4.11 -1.68
N HIS A 148 -9.15 4.82 -1.72
CA HIS A 148 -8.00 4.56 -2.59
C HIS A 148 -7.47 3.12 -2.50
N THR A 149 -7.66 2.48 -1.34
CA THR A 149 -7.12 1.14 -1.07
C THR A 149 -8.18 0.12 -0.67
N ALA A 150 -9.46 0.54 -0.62
CA ALA A 150 -10.57 -0.33 -0.24
C ALA A 150 -10.76 -1.53 -1.19
N VAL A 151 -10.36 -1.40 -2.46
CA VAL A 151 -10.37 -2.49 -3.44
C VAL A 151 -9.48 -3.66 -2.98
N ALA A 152 -8.39 -3.40 -2.24
CA ALA A 152 -7.55 -4.47 -1.71
C ALA A 152 -8.33 -5.34 -0.70
N CYS A 153 -9.13 -4.74 0.17
CA CYS A 153 -10.00 -5.47 1.10
C CYS A 153 -11.01 -6.34 0.35
N TYR A 154 -11.63 -5.79 -0.70
CA TYR A 154 -12.57 -6.54 -1.52
C TYR A 154 -11.89 -7.71 -2.26
N ALA A 155 -10.72 -7.48 -2.85
CA ALA A 155 -9.95 -8.52 -3.53
C ALA A 155 -9.53 -9.64 -2.57
N LEU A 156 -9.10 -9.31 -1.35
CA LEU A 156 -8.82 -10.29 -0.30
C LEU A 156 -10.06 -11.10 0.06
N LEU A 157 -11.23 -10.47 0.19
CA LEU A 157 -12.49 -11.17 0.47
C LEU A 157 -12.82 -12.23 -0.60
N LEU A 158 -12.58 -11.91 -1.88
CA LEU A 158 -12.79 -12.84 -2.99
C LEU A 158 -11.77 -13.98 -2.98
N LYS A 159 -10.52 -13.68 -2.62
CA LYS A 159 -9.40 -14.63 -2.65
C LYS A 159 -9.14 -15.35 -1.33
N ARG A 160 -9.90 -15.09 -0.27
CA ARG A 160 -9.67 -15.67 1.07
C ARG A 160 -9.71 -17.20 1.11
N TRP A 161 -10.38 -17.81 0.13
CA TRP A 161 -10.49 -19.26 -0.03
C TRP A 161 -9.42 -19.84 -0.96
N GLU A 162 -8.67 -18.99 -1.67
CA GLU A 162 -7.48 -19.36 -2.41
C GLU A 162 -6.31 -19.47 -1.41
N GLY A 163 -5.47 -20.50 -1.55
CA GLY A 163 -4.47 -20.84 -0.52
C GLY A 163 -3.48 -19.72 -0.20
N GLU A 164 -3.23 -18.80 -1.14
CA GLU A 164 -2.25 -17.72 -1.02
C GLU A 164 -2.63 -16.69 0.06
N PHE A 165 -3.89 -16.25 0.09
CA PHE A 165 -4.41 -15.30 1.07
C PHE A 165 -5.20 -15.95 2.21
N SER A 166 -5.13 -17.28 2.31
CA SER A 166 -5.75 -18.00 3.42
C SER A 166 -5.17 -17.54 4.76
N GLY A 167 -6.05 -17.15 5.68
CA GLY A 167 -5.70 -16.62 7.00
C GLY A 167 -5.27 -15.16 7.04
N VAL A 168 -5.23 -14.45 5.90
CA VAL A 168 -4.97 -13.01 5.86
C VAL A 168 -6.26 -12.25 6.18
N THR A 169 -6.19 -11.30 7.12
CA THR A 169 -7.31 -10.40 7.44
C THR A 169 -7.08 -9.00 6.88
N SER A 170 -8.13 -8.19 6.82
CA SER A 170 -8.05 -6.80 6.37
C SER A 170 -8.71 -5.84 7.37
N VAL A 171 -8.14 -4.64 7.46
CA VAL A 171 -8.69 -3.51 8.22
C VAL A 171 -8.78 -2.33 7.27
N LEU A 172 -9.96 -1.70 7.17
CA LEU A 172 -10.15 -0.46 6.42
C LEU A 172 -10.29 0.70 7.43
N THR A 173 -9.38 1.67 7.34
CA THR A 173 -9.47 2.92 8.10
C THR A 173 -9.95 4.04 7.19
N VAL A 174 -11.01 4.74 7.61
CA VAL A 174 -11.55 5.91 6.91
C VAL A 174 -11.11 7.16 7.67
N HIS A 175 -10.32 8.01 7.03
CA HIS A 175 -9.75 9.22 7.63
C HIS A 175 -10.66 10.43 7.43
N ASN A 176 -11.52 10.41 6.42
CA ASN A 176 -12.40 11.54 6.11
C ASN A 176 -13.74 11.06 5.51
N MET A 177 -14.80 11.00 6.32
CA MET A 177 -16.13 10.60 5.85
C MET A 177 -16.70 11.48 4.71
N PRO A 178 -16.52 12.82 4.71
CA PRO A 178 -16.90 13.65 3.56
C PRO A 178 -16.21 13.30 2.23
N PHE A 179 -15.05 12.65 2.23
CA PHE A 179 -14.29 12.31 1.03
C PHE A 179 -14.28 10.79 0.82
N MET A 180 -15.41 10.23 0.37
CA MET A 180 -15.54 8.79 0.07
C MET A 180 -15.09 8.39 -1.35
N GLY A 181 -14.50 9.32 -2.09
CA GLY A 181 -14.34 9.25 -3.54
C GLY A 181 -15.39 10.12 -4.24
N PRO A 182 -15.26 10.34 -5.55
CA PRO A 182 -16.26 11.04 -6.36
C PRO A 182 -17.55 10.21 -6.50
N ASP A 183 -18.70 10.90 -6.57
CA ASP A 183 -20.02 10.32 -6.88
C ASP A 183 -20.07 9.63 -8.25
#